data_AF-A0A316FZ10-F1
#
_entry.id   AF-A0A316FZ10-F1
#
_cell.length_a   1.000
_cell.length_b   1.000
_cell.length_c   1.000
_cell.angle_alpha   90.00
_cell.angle_beta   90.00
_cell.angle_gamma   90.00
#
_symmetry.space_group_name_H-M   'P 1'
#
loop_
_entity.id
_entity.type
_entity.pdbx_description
1 polymer ?
#
loop_
_entity_poly.entity_id
_entity_poly.type
_entity_poly.pdbx_seq_one_letter_code
_entity_poly.pdbx_strand_id
1 'polypeptide(L)'
;MRIVTSLFLFTLLLLLPSTAFAAEPLDWKTHGVIAFLIAVSVSVFFIRRNKSYNTVTAKMMAFGVYFWVLIFLQAILYGIYYGYFR
;
A
#
# COMPACT_ATOMS: atom_id res chain seq x y z
N MET A 1 5.61 17.32 12.20
CA MET A 1 5.66 15.84 12.18
C MET A 1 4.66 15.20 11.22
N ARG A 2 3.40 15.65 11.11
CA ARG A 2 2.39 15.07 10.18
C ARG A 2 2.84 14.99 8.71
N ILE A 3 3.44 16.06 8.17
CA ILE A 3 3.88 16.14 6.76
C ILE A 3 5.00 15.15 6.43
N VAL A 4 5.95 14.97 7.33
CA VAL A 4 7.09 14.04 7.12
C VAL A 4 6.59 12.59 7.08
N THR A 5 5.62 12.23 7.93
CA THR A 5 5.01 10.89 7.93
C THR A 5 4.18 10.64 6.68
N SER A 6 3.43 11.65 6.21
CA SER A 6 2.67 11.56 4.96
C SER A 6 3.58 11.44 3.73
N LEU A 7 4.68 12.21 3.68
CA LEU A 7 5.67 12.14 2.60
C LEU A 7 6.39 10.80 2.55
N PHE A 8 6.70 10.20 3.71
CA PHE A 8 7.29 8.87 3.80
C PHE A 8 6.35 7.77 3.32
N LEU A 9 5.06 7.84 3.69
CA LEU A 9 4.04 6.91 3.19
C LEU A 9 3.80 7.07 1.69
N PHE A 10 3.86 8.30 1.18
CA PHE A 10 3.74 8.57 -0.25
C PHE A 10 4.94 8.03 -1.05
N THR A 11 6.16 8.16 -0.52
CA THR A 11 7.35 7.57 -1.15
C THR A 11 7.33 6.04 -1.10
N LEU A 12 6.80 5.43 -0.04
CA LEU A 12 6.57 3.98 0.02
C LEU A 12 5.56 3.47 -1.03
N LEU A 13 4.54 4.29 -1.34
CA LEU A 13 3.58 3.98 -2.41
C LEU A 13 4.19 4.15 -3.82
N LEU A 14 5.16 5.05 -3.96
CA LEU A 14 5.82 5.37 -5.24
C LEU A 14 7.08 4.53 -5.53
N LEU A 15 7.57 3.74 -4.58
CA LEU A 15 8.70 2.82 -4.81
C LEU A 15 8.32 1.57 -5.65
N LEU A 16 7.06 1.47 -6.11
CA LEU A 16 6.51 0.28 -6.76
C LEU A 16 6.44 0.25 -8.29
N PRO A 17 6.92 1.22 -9.07
CA PRO A 17 7.41 0.90 -10.39
C PRO A 17 8.91 0.65 -10.26
N SER A 18 9.31 -0.62 -10.17
CA SER A 18 10.71 -1.01 -10.28
C SER A 18 11.21 -0.65 -11.69
N THR A 19 11.64 0.59 -11.87
CA THR A 19 12.26 1.10 -13.10
C THR A 19 13.59 0.40 -13.42
N ALA A 20 14.07 -0.50 -12.56
CA ALA A 20 15.34 -1.21 -12.70
C ALA A 20 15.26 -2.52 -13.51
N PHE A 21 14.08 -3.06 -13.83
CA PHE A 21 13.97 -4.37 -14.50
C PHE A 21 12.99 -4.32 -15.69
N ALA A 22 13.46 -3.72 -16.79
CA ALA A 22 12.70 -3.47 -18.01
C ALA A 22 12.59 -4.67 -18.98
N ALA A 23 12.92 -5.91 -18.58
CA ALA A 23 13.00 -7.02 -19.54
C ALA A 23 12.50 -8.40 -19.07
N GLU A 24 12.02 -8.58 -17.84
CA GLU A 24 11.55 -9.88 -17.37
C GLU A 24 10.02 -10.06 -17.50
N PRO A 25 9.53 -11.32 -17.63
CA PRO A 25 8.10 -11.61 -17.64
C PRO A 25 7.43 -11.03 -16.40
N LEU A 26 6.19 -10.55 -16.57
CA LEU A 26 5.40 -9.86 -15.56
C LEU A 26 5.31 -10.71 -14.27
N ASP A 27 6.20 -10.44 -13.31
CA ASP A 27 6.24 -11.17 -12.04
C ASP A 27 5.16 -10.64 -11.10
N TRP A 28 3.92 -10.90 -11.48
CA TRP A 28 2.71 -10.49 -10.77
C TRP A 28 2.64 -11.11 -9.37
N LYS A 29 3.26 -12.28 -9.17
CA LYS A 29 3.31 -12.95 -7.88
C LYS A 29 4.16 -12.15 -6.91
N THR A 30 5.37 -11.76 -7.32
CA THR A 30 6.27 -10.98 -6.47
C THR A 30 5.73 -9.58 -6.22
N HIS A 31 5.17 -8.91 -7.23
CA HIS A 31 4.53 -7.60 -7.06
C HIS A 31 3.31 -7.68 -6.13
N GLY A 32 2.48 -8.71 -6.26
CA GLY A 32 1.30 -8.91 -5.41
C GLY A 32 1.68 -9.18 -3.95
N VAL A 33 2.71 -9.98 -3.70
CA VAL A 33 3.20 -10.26 -2.34
C VAL A 33 3.77 -8.98 -1.70
N ILE A 34 4.55 -8.19 -2.44
CA ILE A 34 5.10 -6.93 -1.94
C ILE A 34 3.97 -5.92 -1.64
N ALA A 35 3.02 -5.76 -2.56
CA ALA A 35 1.84 -4.92 -2.40
C ALA A 35 1.05 -5.30 -1.14
N PHE A 36 0.79 -6.61 -0.96
CA PHE A 36 0.11 -7.14 0.21
C PHE A 36 0.86 -6.81 1.52
N LEU A 37 2.17 -7.04 1.58
CA LEU A 37 2.98 -6.75 2.77
C LEU A 37 2.96 -5.27 3.13
N ILE A 38 3.01 -4.38 2.14
CA ILE A 38 2.93 -2.93 2.34
C ILE A 38 1.53 -2.56 2.87
N ALA A 39 0.46 -3.05 2.23
CA ALA A 39 -0.90 -2.75 2.64
C ALA A 39 -1.19 -3.21 4.07
N VAL A 40 -0.72 -4.40 4.45
CA VAL A 40 -0.83 -4.91 5.84
C VAL A 40 -0.05 -4.00 6.80
N SER A 41 1.21 -3.70 6.50
CA SER A 41 2.08 -2.93 7.39
C SER A 41 1.54 -1.51 7.63
N VAL A 42 1.09 -0.84 6.56
CA VAL A 42 0.53 0.51 6.62
C VAL A 42 -0.83 0.51 7.32
N SER A 43 -1.67 -0.49 7.09
CA SER A 43 -2.96 -0.63 7.79
C SER A 43 -2.78 -0.81 9.30
N VAL A 44 -1.86 -1.70 9.71
CA VAL A 44 -1.52 -1.89 11.13
C VAL A 44 -0.98 -0.60 11.73
N PHE A 45 -0.14 0.14 11.00
CA PHE A 45 0.40 1.41 11.46
C PHE A 45 -0.70 2.46 11.71
N PHE A 46 -1.66 2.60 10.79
CA PHE A 46 -2.77 3.55 10.94
C PHE A 46 -3.66 3.20 12.14
N ILE A 47 -3.97 1.92 12.35
CA ILE A 47 -4.80 1.47 13.47
C ILE A 47 -4.10 1.69 14.80
N ARG A 48 -2.80 1.38 14.88
CA ARG A 48 -2.02 1.58 16.11
C ARG A 48 -1.92 3.06 16.50
N ARG A 49 -1.90 3.97 15.52
CA ARG A 49 -1.89 5.42 15.76
C ARG A 49 -3.25 5.97 16.15
N ASN A 50 -4.34 5.31 15.76
CA ASN A 50 -5.68 5.81 15.99
C ASN A 50 -6.24 5.31 17.34
N LYS A 51 -6.21 6.18 18.35
CA LYS A 51 -6.74 5.90 19.69
C LYS A 51 -8.28 5.85 19.75
N SER A 52 -8.97 6.23 18.67
CA SER A 52 -10.43 6.28 18.63
C SER A 52 -11.09 4.89 18.64
N TYR A 53 -10.35 3.82 18.34
CA TYR A 53 -10.88 2.47 18.30
C TYR A 53 -10.75 1.79 19.68
N ASN A 54 -11.82 1.83 20.47
CA ASN A 54 -11.84 1.29 21.83
C ASN A 54 -12.05 -0.23 21.90
N THR A 55 -12.61 -0.86 20.86
CA THR A 55 -12.88 -2.30 20.84
C THR A 55 -12.03 -3.02 19.78
N VAL A 56 -11.74 -4.30 20.01
CA VAL A 56 -11.02 -5.17 19.06
C VAL A 56 -11.78 -5.26 17.73
N THR A 57 -13.10 -5.36 17.79
CA THR A 57 -13.97 -5.40 16.61
C THR A 57 -13.86 -4.14 15.76
N ALA A 58 -13.83 -2.95 16.38
CA ALA A 58 -13.64 -1.70 15.64
C ALA A 58 -12.26 -1.62 14.98
N LYS A 59 -11.20 -2.13 15.64
CA LYS A 59 -9.85 -2.21 15.05
C LYS A 59 -9.80 -3.17 13.87
N MET A 60 -10.46 -4.33 13.95
CA MET A 60 -10.52 -5.29 12.84
C MET A 60 -11.30 -4.74 11.64
N MET A 61 -12.44 -4.09 11.87
CA MET A 61 -13.20 -3.43 10.80
C MET A 61 -12.38 -2.31 10.14
N ALA A 62 -11.72 -1.46 10.94
CA ALA A 62 -10.84 -0.43 10.42
C ALA A 62 -9.67 -1.02 9.63
N PHE A 63 -9.09 -2.15 10.08
CA PHE A 63 -8.06 -2.87 9.33
C PHE A 63 -8.54 -3.28 7.95
N GLY A 64 -9.69 -3.94 7.86
CA GLY A 64 -10.27 -4.36 6.60
C GLY A 64 -10.41 -3.18 5.63
N VAL A 65 -10.95 -2.05 6.12
CA VAL A 65 -11.14 -0.84 5.30
C VAL A 65 -9.79 -0.26 4.84
N TYR A 66 -8.83 -0.06 5.73
CA TYR A 66 -7.51 0.47 5.36
C TYR A 66 -6.78 -0.43 4.37
N PHE A 67 -6.80 -1.74 4.61
CA PHE A 67 -6.16 -2.73 3.76
C PHE A 67 -6.76 -2.72 2.35
N TRP A 68 -8.09 -2.71 2.26
CA TRP A 68 -8.80 -2.72 0.99
C TRP A 68 -8.49 -1.45 0.18
N VAL A 69 -8.56 -0.28 0.81
CA VAL A 69 -8.25 1.00 0.15
C VAL A 69 -6.81 1.02 -0.37
N LEU A 70 -5.84 0.54 0.43
CA LEU A 70 -4.43 0.54 0.04
C LEU A 70 -4.13 -0.40 -1.13
N ILE A 71 -4.72 -1.60 -1.14
CA ILE A 71 -4.53 -2.55 -2.25
C ILE A 71 -5.16 -2.04 -3.54
N PHE A 72 -6.37 -1.47 -3.47
CA PHE A 72 -7.00 -0.90 -4.65
C PHE A 72 -6.20 0.30 -5.18
N LEU A 73 -5.71 1.16 -4.28
CA LEU A 73 -4.85 2.27 -4.67
C LEU A 73 -3.58 1.78 -5.35
N GLN A 74 -2.91 0.76 -4.80
CA GLN A 74 -1.72 0.17 -5.41
C GLN A 74 -2.03 -0.46 -6.77
N ALA A 75 -3.15 -1.16 -6.92
CA ALA A 75 -3.57 -1.76 -8.18
C ALA A 75 -3.85 -0.69 -9.25
N ILE A 76 -4.51 0.42 -8.88
CA ILE A 76 -4.74 1.55 -9.79
C ILE A 76 -3.41 2.17 -10.22
N LEU A 77 -2.51 2.46 -9.26
CA LEU A 77 -1.19 3.03 -9.57
C LEU A 77 -0.37 2.10 -10.47
N TYR A 78 -0.42 0.80 -10.23
CA TYR A 78 0.25 -0.19 -11.06
C TYR A 78 -0.35 -0.27 -12.47
N GLY A 79 -1.69 -0.24 -12.58
CA GLY A 79 -2.38 -0.19 -13.87
C GLY A 79 -2.06 1.07 -14.67
N ILE A 80 -1.99 2.23 -14.01
CA ILE A 80 -1.56 3.48 -14.64
C ILE A 80 -0.10 3.38 -15.08
N TYR A 81 0.79 2.86 -14.23
CA TYR A 81 2.21 2.70 -14.57
C TYR A 81 2.40 1.82 -15.81
N TYR A 82 1.74 0.66 -15.85
CA TYR A 82 1.80 -0.24 -17.01
C TYR A 82 1.12 0.32 -18.26
N GLY A 83 0.04 1.10 -18.12
CA GLY A 83 -0.67 1.67 -19.25
C GLY A 83 -0.02 2.94 -19.85
N TYR A 84 0.81 3.66 -19.07
CA TYR A 84 1.46 4.91 -19.51
C TYR A 84 2.96 4.78 -19.75
N PHE A 85 3.68 3.94 -19.02
CA PHE A 85 5.15 3.87 -19.06
C PHE A 85 5.71 2.62 -19.75
N ARG A 86 4.86 1.67 -20.14
CA ARG A 86 5.21 0.49 -20.93
C ARG A 86 4.35 0.44 -22.20
#